data_AF-A0A8T5QDX4-F1
#
_entry.id   AF-A0A8T5QDX4-F1
#
_cell.length_a   1.000
_cell.length_b   1.000
_cell.length_c   1.000
_cell.angle_alpha   90.00
_cell.angle_beta   90.00
_cell.angle_gamma   90.00
#
_symmetry.space_group_name_H-M   'P 1'
#
loop_
_entity.id
_entity.type
_entity.pdbx_description
1 polymer ?
#
loop_
_entity_poly.entity_id
_entity_poly.type
_entity_poly.pdbx_seq_one_letter_code
_entity_poly.pdbx_strand_id
1 'polypeptide(L)'
;MHPEKLDETSFIKILEKIYIKPKLGMHVDIDKMLLFWEHHFDAFEVGYPNGHKKEGSLRYKKNFVRLPFGKKLLAYEINEFKAENPPRGIVTIGYVAVSPLNQITQEELLSDGFENKQDLLWQMTKMEERYYKDCTPESIVSYYKFEDYNPNPSEKEVKELLEAKLV
;
A
#
# COMPACT_ATOMS: atom_id res chain seq x y z
N MET A 1 5.80 -31.53 14.25
CA MET A 1 5.70 -31.30 12.81
C MET A 1 6.39 -29.99 12.51
N HIS A 2 7.50 -30.02 11.79
CA HIS A 2 8.15 -28.79 11.33
C HIS A 2 7.41 -28.31 10.08
N PRO A 3 7.02 -27.03 9.98
CA PRO A 3 6.49 -26.50 8.74
C PRO A 3 7.64 -26.50 7.71
N GLU A 4 7.41 -27.20 6.60
CA GLU A 4 8.32 -27.22 5.47
C GLU A 4 8.51 -25.79 4.97
N LYS A 5 9.77 -25.31 5.03
CA LYS A 5 10.15 -24.04 4.42
C LYS A 5 9.89 -24.18 2.92
N LEU A 6 8.93 -23.43 2.41
CA LEU A 6 8.74 -23.26 0.97
C LEU A 6 10.06 -22.73 0.39
N ASP A 7 10.66 -23.56 -0.46
CA ASP A 7 11.84 -23.25 -1.27
C ASP A 7 11.62 -21.93 -2.03
N GLU A 8 12.54 -20.98 -1.86
CA GLU A 8 12.51 -19.65 -2.48
C GLU A 8 12.33 -19.71 -4.00
N THR A 9 12.75 -20.80 -4.63
CA THR A 9 12.61 -21.04 -6.08
C THR A 9 11.15 -21.28 -6.50
N SER A 10 10.34 -21.86 -5.62
CA SER A 10 8.90 -22.08 -5.83
C SER A 10 8.09 -20.79 -5.63
N PHE A 11 8.53 -19.90 -4.73
CA PHE A 11 7.96 -18.57 -4.52
C PHE A 11 8.17 -17.64 -5.73
N ILE A 12 9.36 -17.67 -6.34
CA ILE A 12 9.69 -16.86 -7.53
C ILE A 12 8.84 -17.25 -8.75
N LYS A 13 8.57 -18.54 -8.98
CA LYS A 13 7.73 -19.01 -10.11
C LYS A 13 6.25 -18.65 -9.97
N ILE A 14 5.74 -18.46 -8.76
CA ILE A 14 4.35 -18.01 -8.53
C ILE A 14 4.24 -16.50 -8.79
N LEU A 15 5.25 -15.71 -8.41
CA LEU A 15 5.28 -14.26 -8.66
C LEU A 15 5.38 -13.93 -10.16
N GLU A 16 6.12 -14.71 -10.95
CA GLU A 16 6.15 -14.57 -12.41
C GLU A 16 4.79 -14.88 -13.06
N LYS A 17 3.99 -15.79 -12.48
CA LYS A 17 2.61 -16.05 -12.94
C LYS A 17 1.63 -14.94 -12.58
N ILE A 18 1.83 -14.25 -11.44
CA ILE A 18 0.99 -13.12 -11.01
C ILE A 18 1.25 -11.88 -11.88
N TYR A 19 2.49 -11.69 -12.36
CA TYR A 19 2.86 -10.52 -13.15
C TYR A 19 2.91 -10.73 -14.68
N ILE A 20 3.01 -11.98 -15.15
CA ILE A 20 3.12 -12.30 -16.59
C ILE A 20 2.13 -13.40 -16.99
N LYS A 21 0.82 -13.14 -16.83
CA LYS A 21 -0.15 -13.34 -17.93
C LYS A 21 -1.53 -12.78 -17.55
N PRO A 22 -2.13 -11.95 -18.42
CA PRO A 22 -3.41 -11.30 -18.21
C PRO A 22 -4.53 -12.34 -18.32
N LYS A 23 -4.98 -12.89 -17.20
CA LYS A 23 -6.23 -13.66 -17.12
C LYS A 23 -7.01 -13.34 -15.84
N LEU A 24 -7.22 -12.05 -15.66
CA LEU A 24 -8.47 -11.43 -15.20
C LEU A 24 -8.42 -10.04 -15.83
N GLY A 25 -9.49 -9.61 -16.50
CA GLY A 25 -9.62 -8.30 -17.16
C GLY A 25 -9.66 -7.13 -16.19
N MET A 26 -8.92 -7.22 -15.09
CA MET A 26 -8.72 -6.20 -14.09
C MET A 26 -7.21 -6.05 -13.94
N HIS A 27 -6.64 -5.12 -14.70
CA HIS A 27 -5.62 -4.27 -14.10
C HIS A 27 -6.30 -3.66 -12.88
N VAL A 28 -6.14 -4.30 -11.72
CA VAL A 28 -6.48 -3.70 -10.45
C VAL A 28 -5.48 -2.56 -10.31
N ASP A 29 -5.92 -1.40 -10.76
CA ASP A 29 -5.18 -0.18 -10.65
C ASP A 29 -4.90 0.01 -9.17
N ILE A 30 -3.64 -0.13 -8.75
CA ILE A 30 -3.20 0.12 -7.38
C ILE A 30 -3.58 1.54 -6.92
N ASP A 31 -3.98 2.40 -7.86
CA ASP A 31 -4.56 3.72 -7.62
C ASP A 31 -5.97 3.66 -6.98
N LYS A 32 -6.58 2.47 -6.85
CA LYS A 32 -7.94 2.24 -6.32
C LYS A 32 -7.99 1.49 -5.00
N MET A 33 -6.85 1.08 -4.46
CA MET A 33 -6.77 0.35 -3.19
C MET A 33 -5.45 0.57 -2.48
N LEU A 34 -5.37 0.15 -1.22
CA LEU A 34 -4.14 0.14 -0.45
C LEU A 34 -3.78 -1.32 -0.14
N LEU A 35 -2.54 -1.69 -0.45
CA LEU A 35 -1.99 -2.99 -0.07
C LEU A 35 -1.02 -2.76 1.08
N PHE A 36 -1.19 -3.51 2.15
CA PHE A 36 -0.36 -3.42 3.35
C PHE A 36 0.11 -4.79 3.82
N TRP A 37 1.22 -4.81 4.54
CA TRP A 37 1.61 -5.96 5.35
C TRP A 37 0.69 -6.10 6.56
N GLU A 38 0.55 -7.32 7.08
CA GLU A 38 -0.32 -7.62 8.23
C GLU A 38 -0.11 -6.65 9.41
N HIS A 39 1.14 -6.42 9.81
CA HIS A 39 1.48 -5.57 10.95
C HIS A 39 1.10 -4.08 10.78
N HIS A 40 0.80 -3.62 9.56
CA HIS A 40 0.26 -2.27 9.37
C HIS A 40 -1.17 -2.15 9.88
N PHE A 41 -1.93 -3.26 9.87
CA PHE A 41 -3.31 -3.27 10.37
C PHE A 41 -3.35 -3.12 11.90
N ASP A 42 -2.43 -3.80 12.59
CA ASP A 42 -2.23 -3.62 14.04
C ASP A 42 -1.86 -2.17 14.38
N ALA A 43 -1.10 -1.51 13.50
CA ALA A 43 -0.63 -0.15 13.69
C ALA A 43 -1.73 0.93 13.58
N PHE A 44 -2.92 0.63 13.04
CA PHE A 44 -4.06 1.55 13.13
C PHE A 44 -4.58 1.66 14.57
N GLU A 45 -4.62 0.54 15.30
CA GLU A 45 -5.18 0.47 16.64
C GLU A 45 -4.12 0.72 17.71
N VAL A 46 -3.04 -0.06 17.68
CA VAL A 46 -2.01 -0.13 18.73
C VAL A 46 -0.82 0.78 18.42
N GLY A 47 -0.51 0.97 17.12
CA GLY A 47 0.65 1.72 16.65
C GLY A 47 1.87 0.83 16.34
N TYR A 48 2.82 1.41 15.63
CA TYR A 48 4.11 0.80 15.33
C TYR A 48 5.05 0.85 16.55
N PRO A 49 6.11 0.01 16.60
CA PRO A 49 7.12 0.05 17.64
C PRO A 49 7.83 1.41 17.79
N ASN A 50 7.80 2.25 16.75
CA ASN A 50 8.33 3.61 16.76
C ASN A 50 7.45 4.63 17.53
N GLY A 51 6.29 4.21 18.05
CA GLY A 51 5.36 5.04 18.81
C GLY A 51 4.33 5.80 17.97
N HIS A 52 4.36 5.67 16.65
CA HIS A 52 3.41 6.30 15.73
C HIS A 52 2.35 5.32 15.26
N LYS A 53 1.14 5.83 14.97
CA LYS A 53 0.07 5.05 14.34
C LYS A 53 0.19 5.05 12.83
N LYS A 54 -0.45 4.07 12.19
CA LYS A 54 -0.64 4.04 10.74
C LYS A 54 -1.61 5.14 10.31
N GLU A 55 -1.05 6.30 10.00
CA GLU A 55 -1.84 7.48 9.65
C GLU A 55 -1.59 7.94 8.21
N GLY A 56 -0.74 7.25 7.47
CA GLY A 56 -0.62 7.52 6.04
C GLY A 56 0.13 6.48 5.27
N SER A 57 0.21 6.72 3.96
CA SER A 57 1.05 5.90 3.09
C SER A 57 1.59 6.64 1.88
N LEU A 58 2.86 6.38 1.57
CA LEU A 58 3.56 6.89 0.41
C LEU A 58 3.17 6.12 -0.84
N ARG A 59 3.07 6.86 -1.94
CA ARG A 59 2.79 6.34 -3.27
C ARG A 59 3.69 7.00 -4.29
N TYR A 60 4.25 6.19 -5.18
CA TYR A 60 5.07 6.63 -6.30
C TYR A 60 4.55 6.06 -7.62
N LYS A 61 4.56 6.87 -8.69
CA LYS A 61 4.35 6.45 -10.08
C LYS A 61 5.14 7.37 -10.96
N LYS A 62 5.98 6.79 -11.81
CA LYS A 62 6.82 7.55 -12.73
C LYS A 62 5.96 8.50 -13.56
N ASN A 63 6.32 9.78 -13.59
CA ASN A 63 5.65 10.86 -14.34
C ASN A 63 4.23 11.24 -13.88
N PHE A 64 3.73 10.69 -12.78
CA PHE A 64 2.38 11.00 -12.28
C PHE A 64 2.39 11.30 -10.79
N VAL A 65 1.75 12.40 -10.42
CA VAL A 65 1.44 12.73 -9.02
C VAL A 65 0.01 12.30 -8.76
N ARG A 66 -0.23 11.64 -7.62
CA ARG A 66 -1.56 11.17 -7.25
C ARG A 66 -2.16 12.13 -6.23
N LEU A 67 -3.40 12.56 -6.47
CA LEU A 67 -4.13 13.47 -5.58
C LEU A 67 -5.54 12.94 -5.22
N PRO A 68 -5.68 11.72 -4.68
CA PRO A 68 -6.98 11.15 -4.29
C PRO A 68 -7.56 11.76 -2.99
N PHE A 69 -7.54 13.08 -2.83
CA PHE A 69 -8.14 13.76 -1.68
C PHE A 69 -9.62 13.39 -1.52
N GLY A 70 -10.06 13.06 -0.29
CA GLY A 70 -11.43 12.70 0.04
C GLY A 70 -11.88 11.34 -0.50
N LYS A 71 -11.00 10.56 -1.13
CA LYS A 71 -11.34 9.23 -1.63
C LYS A 71 -11.32 8.21 -0.50
N LYS A 72 -12.29 7.29 -0.56
CA LYS A 72 -12.27 6.04 0.19
C LYS A 72 -11.58 4.96 -0.63
N LEU A 73 -10.65 4.25 -0.02
CA LEU A 73 -9.92 3.15 -0.64
C LEU A 73 -10.06 1.90 0.20
N LEU A 74 -10.25 0.75 -0.46
CA LEU A 74 -10.21 -0.55 0.18
C LEU A 74 -8.77 -0.85 0.60
N ALA A 75 -8.57 -1.23 1.86
CA ALA A 75 -7.29 -1.66 2.40
C ALA A 75 -7.27 -3.18 2.53
N TYR A 76 -6.31 -3.81 1.86
CA TYR A 76 -6.10 -5.25 1.90
C TYR A 76 -4.76 -5.59 2.53
N GLU A 77 -4.72 -6.71 3.25
CA GLU A 77 -3.47 -7.42 3.48
C GLU A 77 -3.02 -8.08 2.16
N ILE A 78 -1.72 -8.02 1.87
CA ILE A 78 -1.16 -8.44 0.58
C ILE A 78 -1.46 -9.91 0.24
N ASN A 79 -1.38 -10.83 1.21
CA ASN A 79 -1.63 -12.25 0.99
C ASN A 79 -3.13 -12.56 0.89
N GLU A 80 -3.97 -11.88 1.66
CA GLU A 80 -5.42 -11.94 1.57
C GLU A 80 -5.93 -11.46 0.21
N PHE A 81 -5.38 -10.34 -0.30
CA PHE A 81 -5.70 -9.87 -1.64
C PHE A 81 -5.37 -10.93 -2.71
N LYS A 82 -4.20 -11.57 -2.60
CA LYS A 82 -3.79 -12.65 -3.51
C LYS A 82 -4.66 -13.90 -3.41
N ALA A 83 -5.24 -14.15 -2.24
CA ALA A 83 -6.15 -15.25 -1.98
C ALA A 83 -7.62 -14.90 -2.32
N GLU A 84 -7.87 -13.72 -2.90
CA GLU A 84 -9.22 -13.21 -3.22
C GLU A 84 -10.13 -13.05 -1.98
N ASN A 85 -9.53 -12.82 -0.81
CA ASN A 85 -10.27 -12.53 0.41
C ASN A 85 -10.82 -11.10 0.43
N PRO A 86 -11.85 -10.82 1.26
CA PRO A 86 -12.36 -9.46 1.46
C PRO A 86 -11.29 -8.49 2.00
N PRO A 87 -11.45 -7.17 1.78
CA PRO A 87 -10.58 -6.17 2.39
C PRO A 87 -10.71 -6.18 3.91
N ARG A 88 -9.62 -5.85 4.61
CA ARG A 88 -9.60 -5.70 6.07
C ARG A 88 -10.27 -4.42 6.54
N GLY A 89 -10.45 -3.44 5.66
CA GLY A 89 -11.17 -2.22 5.98
C GLY A 89 -11.20 -1.21 4.85
N ILE A 90 -11.71 -0.02 5.16
CA ILE A 90 -11.75 1.14 4.26
C ILE A 90 -10.97 2.28 4.90
N VAL A 91 -10.07 2.89 4.14
CA VAL A 91 -9.34 4.09 4.53
C VAL A 91 -9.94 5.29 3.81
N THR A 92 -10.21 6.36 4.53
CA THR A 92 -10.57 7.67 3.98
C THR A 92 -9.32 8.54 3.91
N ILE A 93 -9.00 9.06 2.72
CA ILE A 93 -7.87 9.95 2.52
C ILE A 93 -8.28 11.37 2.90
N GLY A 94 -7.71 11.88 3.99
CA GLY A 94 -7.94 13.22 4.49
C GLY A 94 -7.27 14.27 3.62
N TYR A 95 -5.96 14.16 3.40
CA TYR A 95 -5.25 15.02 2.46
C TYR A 95 -4.08 14.32 1.79
N VAL A 96 -3.53 14.98 0.75
CA VAL A 96 -2.35 14.50 0.04
C VAL A 96 -1.25 15.55 0.07
N ALA A 97 -0.10 15.19 0.62
CA ALA A 97 1.13 15.98 0.49
C ALA A 97 1.95 15.47 -0.68
N VAL A 98 2.57 16.38 -1.42
CA VAL A 98 3.40 16.07 -2.59
C VAL A 98 4.76 16.68 -2.38
N SER A 99 5.80 15.85 -2.43
CA SER A 99 7.18 16.30 -2.26
C SER A 99 8.15 15.32 -2.92
N PRO A 100 9.40 15.73 -3.16
CA PRO A 100 10.48 14.79 -3.43
C PRO A 100 10.60 13.74 -2.31
N LEU A 101 10.92 12.49 -2.65
CA LEU A 101 11.06 11.41 -1.67
C LEU A 101 12.06 11.74 -0.56
N ASN A 102 13.18 12.40 -0.90
CA ASN A 102 14.18 12.86 0.06
C ASN A 102 13.72 14.02 0.96
N GLN A 103 12.58 14.65 0.67
CA GLN A 103 11.99 15.73 1.46
C GLN A 103 10.79 15.29 2.32
N ILE A 104 10.35 14.03 2.24
CA ILE A 104 9.37 13.47 3.18
C ILE A 104 9.82 13.72 4.63
N THR A 105 8.89 14.25 5.42
CA THR A 105 9.12 14.62 6.81
C THR A 105 9.28 13.39 7.71
N GLN A 106 9.83 13.59 8.90
CA GLN A 106 9.97 12.52 9.88
C GLN A 106 8.61 11.99 10.35
N GLU A 107 7.60 12.86 10.50
CA GLU A 107 6.26 12.42 10.88
C GLU A 107 5.65 11.52 9.81
N GLU A 108 5.69 11.94 8.54
CA GLU A 108 5.11 11.20 7.42
C GLU A 108 5.75 9.81 7.25
N LEU A 109 7.09 9.70 7.37
CA LEU A 109 7.76 8.40 7.25
C LEU A 109 7.43 7.47 8.42
N LEU A 110 7.39 7.98 9.65
CA LEU A 110 7.09 7.18 10.84
C LEU A 110 5.64 6.70 10.83
N SER A 111 4.71 7.56 10.39
CA SER A 111 3.29 7.24 10.23
C SER A 111 2.99 6.29 9.06
N ASP A 112 3.90 6.14 8.10
CA ASP A 112 3.83 5.08 7.07
C ASP A 112 4.44 3.75 7.54
N GLY A 113 5.20 3.77 8.64
CA GLY A 113 5.82 2.59 9.25
C GLY A 113 7.30 2.40 8.93
N PHE A 114 7.96 3.40 8.32
CA PHE A 114 9.41 3.37 8.17
C PHE A 114 10.09 3.69 9.49
N GLU A 115 11.28 3.13 9.72
CA GLU A 115 12.04 3.40 10.95
C GLU A 115 12.74 4.76 10.90
N ASN A 116 13.27 5.10 9.73
CA ASN A 116 14.06 6.32 9.51
C ASN A 116 14.17 6.63 8.01
N LYS A 117 14.82 7.76 7.70
CA LYS A 117 14.99 8.24 6.32
C LYS A 117 15.81 7.30 5.44
N GLN A 118 16.81 6.63 6.01
CA GLN A 118 17.67 5.71 5.28
C GLN A 118 16.90 4.44 4.90
N ASP A 119 16.10 3.92 5.83
CA ASP A 119 15.18 2.80 5.60
C ASP A 119 14.17 3.13 4.49
N LEU A 120 13.51 4.28 4.56
CA LEU A 120 12.60 4.77 3.52
C LEU A 120 13.25 4.77 2.12
N LEU A 121 14.42 5.42 2.00
CA LEU A 121 15.11 5.54 0.71
C LEU A 121 15.57 4.17 0.21
N TRP A 122 16.11 3.33 1.09
CA TRP A 122 16.57 2.00 0.71
C TRP A 122 15.41 1.12 0.24
N GLN A 123 14.30 1.09 0.99
CA GLN A 123 13.13 0.29 0.62
C GLN A 123 12.55 0.76 -0.71
N MET A 124 12.28 2.06 -0.87
CA MET A 124 11.61 2.57 -2.07
C MET A 124 12.49 2.61 -3.32
N THR A 125 13.82 2.77 -3.19
CA THR A 125 14.72 2.91 -4.36
C THR A 125 15.56 1.67 -4.67
N LYS A 126 15.68 0.71 -3.74
CA LYS A 126 16.54 -0.48 -3.90
C LYS A 126 15.82 -1.81 -3.66
N MET A 127 15.08 -1.93 -2.56
CA MET A 127 14.42 -3.19 -2.23
C MET A 127 13.19 -3.42 -3.11
N GLU A 128 12.38 -2.38 -3.28
CA GLU A 128 11.11 -2.43 -3.99
C GLU A 128 11.24 -1.96 -5.44
N GLU A 129 12.41 -2.10 -6.07
CA GLU A 129 12.64 -1.73 -7.49
C GLU A 129 11.63 -2.41 -8.43
N ARG A 130 11.01 -3.52 -8.00
CA ARG A 130 9.94 -4.21 -8.71
C ARG A 130 8.61 -3.43 -8.72
N TYR A 131 8.31 -2.68 -7.66
CA TYR A 131 7.08 -1.90 -7.51
C TYR A 131 7.28 -0.41 -7.77
N TYR A 132 8.46 0.12 -7.44
CA TYR A 132 8.85 1.52 -7.59
C TYR A 132 10.04 1.66 -8.53
N LYS A 133 9.91 1.05 -9.71
CA LYS A 133 10.94 1.11 -10.76
C LYS A 133 11.28 2.57 -11.09
N ASP A 134 12.57 2.85 -11.22
CA ASP A 134 13.12 4.18 -11.51
C ASP A 134 12.87 5.23 -10.41
N CYS A 135 12.44 4.83 -9.21
CA CYS A 135 12.33 5.76 -8.09
C CYS A 135 13.72 6.20 -7.62
N THR A 136 13.93 7.50 -7.53
CA THR A 136 15.15 8.14 -7.02
C THR A 136 14.80 9.02 -5.81
N PRO A 137 15.79 9.44 -5.01
CA PRO A 137 15.54 10.38 -3.91
C PRO A 137 14.85 11.68 -4.34
N GLU A 138 15.03 12.12 -5.58
CA GLU A 138 14.44 13.34 -6.16
C GLU A 138 13.06 13.08 -6.80
N SER A 139 12.63 11.82 -6.87
CA SER A 139 11.33 11.48 -7.44
C SER A 139 10.20 12.08 -6.62
N ILE A 140 9.22 12.67 -7.31
CA ILE A 140 8.02 13.22 -6.68
C ILE A 140 7.12 12.07 -6.23
N VAL A 141 6.76 12.09 -4.96
CA VAL A 141 5.89 11.09 -4.32
C VAL A 141 4.67 11.78 -3.72
N SER A 142 3.63 10.99 -3.47
CA SER A 142 2.41 11.43 -2.80
C SER A 142 2.31 10.73 -1.46
N TYR A 143 2.30 11.49 -0.37
CA TYR A 143 1.95 10.99 0.95
C TYR A 143 0.45 11.17 1.15
N TYR A 144 -0.28 10.07 1.33
CA TYR A 144 -1.69 10.10 1.65
C TYR A 144 -1.83 10.13 3.16
N LYS A 145 -2.29 11.23 3.73
CA LYS A 145 -2.71 11.25 5.14
C LYS A 145 -4.12 10.68 5.23
N PHE A 146 -4.30 9.75 6.16
CA PHE A 146 -5.59 9.14 6.45
C PHE A 146 -6.36 10.01 7.42
N GLU A 147 -7.61 10.26 7.11
CA GLU A 147 -8.57 10.90 8.01
C GLU A 147 -9.24 9.87 8.91
N ASP A 148 -9.57 8.70 8.34
CA ASP A 148 -10.28 7.64 9.04
C ASP A 148 -9.90 6.25 8.50
N TYR A 149 -10.04 5.25 9.35
CA TYR A 149 -9.96 3.83 9.02
C TYR A 149 -11.14 3.08 9.63
N ASN A 150 -11.97 2.49 8.78
CA ASN A 150 -13.07 1.64 9.19
C ASN A 150 -12.68 0.16 9.03
N PRO A 151 -12.39 -0.59 10.12
CA PRO A 151 -12.04 -2.01 10.06
C PRO A 151 -13.25 -2.93 9.80
N ASN A 152 -14.48 -2.43 9.95
CA ASN A 152 -15.70 -3.22 9.78
C ASN A 152 -16.66 -2.52 8.79
N PRO A 153 -16.25 -2.35 7.52
CA PRO A 153 -17.10 -1.70 6.54
C PRO A 153 -18.33 -2.57 6.22
N SER A 154 -19.43 -1.91 5.89
CA SER A 154 -20.64 -2.64 5.47
C SER A 154 -20.41 -3.34 4.12
N GLU A 155 -21.01 -4.52 3.93
CA GLU A 155 -20.95 -5.22 2.63
C GLU A 155 -21.38 -4.35 1.46
N LYS A 156 -22.40 -3.49 1.69
CA LYS A 156 -22.89 -2.53 0.69
C LYS A 156 -21.80 -1.53 0.28
N GLU A 157 -21.08 -0.97 1.24
CA GLU A 157 -20.03 0.03 0.98
C GLU A 157 -18.82 -0.60 0.26
N VAL A 158 -18.41 -1.81 0.68
CA VAL A 158 -17.37 -2.59 -0.01
C VAL A 158 -17.77 -2.86 -1.46
N LYS A 159 -19.03 -3.28 -1.68
CA LYS A 159 -19.57 -3.54 -3.02
C LYS A 159 -19.57 -2.28 -3.88
N GLU A 160 -20.06 -1.15 -3.36
CA GLU A 160 -20.08 0.13 -4.09
C GLU A 160 -18.67 0.57 -4.53
N LEU A 161 -17.66 0.42 -3.66
CA LEU A 161 -16.28 0.77 -4.00
C LEU A 161 -15.65 -0.20 -5.01
N LEU A 162 -16.02 -1.49 -4.97
CA LEU A 162 -15.59 -2.48 -5.96
C LEU A 162 -16.30 -2.31 -7.32
N GLU A 163 -17.55 -1.85 -7.29
CA GLU A 163 -18.44 -1.69 -8.45
C GLU A 163 -18.41 -0.31 -9.09
N ALA A 164 -17.77 0.68 -8.47
CA ALA A 164 -17.44 1.99 -9.08
C ALA A 164 -16.50 1.88 -10.32
N LYS A 165 -16.53 0.75 -11.01
CA LYS A 165 -15.71 0.29 -12.15
C LYS A 165 -16.22 0.69 -13.54
N LEU A 166 -17.28 1.46 -13.71
CA LEU A 166 -17.90 1.63 -15.05
C LEU A 166 -18.14 3.07 -15.53
N VAL A 167 -17.35 4.04 -15.08
CA VAL A 167 -17.28 5.36 -15.75
C VAL A 167 -15.82 5.78 -15.93
#